data_AF-A0A7Y9KEU9-F1
#
_entry.id   AF-A0A7Y9KEU9-F1
#
_cell.length_a   1.000
_cell.length_b   1.000
_cell.length_c   1.000
_cell.angle_alpha   90.00
_cell.angle_beta   90.00
_cell.angle_gamma   90.00
#
_symmetry.space_group_name_H-M   'P 1'
#
loop_
_entity.id
_entity.type
_entity.pdbx_description
1 polymer ?
#
loop_
_entity_poly.entity_id
_entity_poly.type
_entity_poly.pdbx_seq_one_letter_code
_entity_poly.pdbx_strand_id
1 'polypeptide(L)' 'MRIDSVTRGRLGPRVLADLEANLWPVDCQMCGRSLGRWGRPALEVREEDGFATASLHHQRCRPPAWAG' A
#
# COMPACT_ATOMS: atom_id res chain seq x y z
N MET A 1 -4.36 -6.92 -2.02
CA MET A 1 -3.48 -5.78 -2.43
C MET A 1 -2.42 -6.21 -3.46
N ARG A 2 -1.77 -5.29 -4.19
CA ARG A 2 -0.53 -5.52 -4.97
C ARG A 2 0.66 -4.98 -4.19
N ILE A 3 1.72 -5.78 -4.10
CA ILE A 3 2.91 -5.53 -3.27
C ILE A 3 4.12 -6.02 -4.06
N ASP A 4 5.15 -5.20 -4.18
CA ASP A 4 6.42 -5.54 -4.81
C ASP A 4 7.31 -6.43 -3.91
N SER A 5 8.38 -6.98 -4.47
CA SER A 5 9.28 -7.91 -3.75
C SER A 5 10.06 -7.24 -2.63
N VAL A 6 10.45 -5.96 -2.77
CA VAL A 6 11.20 -5.23 -1.75
C VAL A 6 10.32 -5.01 -0.52
N THR A 7 9.10 -4.51 -0.73
CA THR A 7 8.12 -4.31 0.35
C THR A 7 7.79 -5.64 1.05
N ARG A 8 7.63 -6.73 0.29
CA ARG A 8 7.41 -8.07 0.88
C ARG A 8 8.58 -8.53 1.74
N GLY A 9 9.81 -8.33 1.27
CA GLY A 9 11.01 -8.72 1.99
C GLY A 9 11.21 -7.95 3.29
N ARG A 10 10.91 -6.65 3.29
CA ARG A 10 11.07 -5.79 4.48
C ARG A 10 10.00 -6.03 5.55
N LEU A 11 8.73 -6.16 5.18
CA LEU A 11 7.63 -6.28 6.14
C LEU A 11 7.42 -7.71 6.64
N GLY A 12 7.67 -8.70 5.78
CA GLY A 12 7.37 -10.10 6.08
C GLY A 12 5.86 -10.40 6.14
N PRO A 13 5.48 -11.68 6.25
CA PRO A 13 4.10 -12.12 6.07
C PRO A 13 3.14 -11.62 7.17
N ARG A 14 3.63 -11.48 8.40
CA ARG A 14 2.79 -11.06 9.54
C ARG A 14 2.33 -9.62 9.39
N VAL A 15 3.25 -8.69 9.16
CA VAL A 15 2.91 -7.27 9.00
C VAL A 15 2.04 -7.06 7.76
N LEU A 16 2.28 -7.81 6.68
CA LEU A 16 1.42 -7.75 5.50
C LEU A 16 -0.02 -8.20 5.79
N ALA A 17 -0.21 -9.24 6.61
CA ALA A 17 -1.54 -9.66 7.03
C ALA A 17 -2.22 -8.59 7.89
N ASP A 18 -1.48 -7.97 8.81
CA ASP A 18 -1.97 -6.86 9.64
C ASP A 18 -2.38 -5.66 8.77
N LEU A 19 -1.58 -5.31 7.76
CA LEU A 19 -1.91 -4.25 6.80
C LEU A 19 -3.16 -4.59 5.97
N GLU A 20 -3.32 -5.83 5.51
CA GLU A 20 -4.52 -6.22 4.76
C GLU A 20 -5.80 -6.19 5.61
N ALA A 21 -5.69 -6.46 6.91
CA ALA A 21 -6.82 -6.37 7.84
C ALA A 21 -7.18 -4.93 8.23
N ASN A 22 -6.19 -4.03 8.28
CA ASN A 22 -6.35 -2.67 8.83
C ASN A 22 -6.35 -1.55 7.80
N LEU A 23 -5.85 -1.76 6.58
CA LEU A 23 -5.97 -0.78 5.51
C LEU A 23 -7.33 -0.93 4.82
N TRP A 24 -8.21 0.05 5.00
CA TRP A 24 -9.52 0.09 4.36
C TRP A 24 -9.44 0.86 3.04
N PRO A 25 -9.50 0.19 1.88
CA PRO A 25 -9.36 0.83 0.57
C PRO A 25 -10.65 1.53 0.17
N VAL A 26 -11.02 2.62 0.84
CA VAL A 26 -12.19 3.39 0.42
C VAL A 26 -11.84 4.19 -0.84
N ASP A 27 -10.88 5.11 -0.71
CA ASP A 27 -10.44 6.00 -1.78
C ASP A 27 -8.91 5.96 -1.94
N CYS A 28 -8.44 6.10 -3.18
CA CYS A 28 -7.02 6.24 -3.47
C CYS A 28 -6.48 7.49 -2.76
N GLN A 29 -5.53 7.33 -1.83
CA GLN A 29 -5.00 8.47 -1.06
C GLN A 29 -4.11 9.41 -1.88
N MET A 30 -4.03 9.25 -3.21
CA MET A 30 -3.40 10.21 -4.11
C MET A 30 -4.41 11.06 -4.89
N CYS A 31 -5.50 10.45 -5.39
CA CYS A 31 -6.44 11.14 -6.28
C CYS A 31 -7.84 11.31 -5.71
N GLY A 32 -8.11 10.75 -4.52
CA GLY A 32 -9.40 10.84 -3.82
C GLY A 32 -10.54 10.06 -4.46
N ARG A 33 -10.30 9.32 -5.55
CA ARG A 33 -11.32 8.48 -6.19
C ARG A 33 -11.33 7.08 -5.61
N SER A 34 -12.51 6.47 -5.55
CA SER A 34 -12.66 5.09 -5.08
C SER A 34 -11.68 4.12 -5.73
N LEU A 35 -11.07 3.25 -4.93
CA LEU A 35 -10.21 2.15 -5.40
C LEU A 35 -10.99 1.10 -6.21
N GLY A 36 -12.32 1.15 -6.12
CA GLY A 36 -13.25 0.26 -6.81
C GLY A 36 -13.32 -1.12 -6.16
N ARG A 37 -14.51 -1.71 -6.16
CA ARG A 37 -14.79 -3.01 -5.51
C ARG A 37 -13.93 -4.16 -6.04
N TRP A 38 -13.52 -4.10 -7.31
CA TRP A 38 -12.79 -5.16 -8.00
C TRP A 38 -11.33 -4.80 -8.32
N GLY A 39 -10.90 -3.58 -7.99
CA GLY A 39 -9.52 -3.15 -8.17
C GLY A 39 -8.61 -3.79 -7.13
N ARG A 40 -7.42 -4.26 -7.54
CA ARG A 40 -6.36 -4.61 -6.59
C ARG A 40 -5.51 -3.35 -6.34
N PRO A 41 -5.69 -2.64 -5.21
CA PRO A 41 -4.91 -1.44 -4.92
C PRO A 41 -3.43 -1.77 -4.77
N ALA A 42 -2.57 -0.84 -5.15
CA ALA A 42 -1.12 -0.89 -4.96
C ALA A 42 -0.76 -0.37 -3.57
N LEU A 43 0.13 -1.09 -2.86
CA LEU A 43 0.70 -0.63 -1.59
C LEU A 43 1.94 0.23 -1.85
N GLU A 44 1.89 1.49 -1.40
CA GLU A 44 3.09 2.29 -1.17
C GLU A 44 3.39 2.25 0.34
N VAL A 45 4.63 1.94 0.70
CA VAL A 45 5.15 2.17 2.06
C VAL A 45 6.17 3.28 1.98
N ARG A 46 5.95 4.40 2.69
CA ARG A 46 6.92 5.49 2.79
C ARG A 46 7.58 5.46 4.16
N GLU A 47 8.89 5.29 4.17
CA GLU A 47 9.75 5.31 5.35
C GLU A 47 10.34 6.73 5.51
N GLU A 48 10.07 7.37 6.64
CA GLU A 48 10.55 8.72 6.97
C GLU A 48 10.79 8.81 8.49
N ASP A 49 11.93 9.37 8.90
CA ASP A 49 12.29 9.60 10.31
C ASP A 49 12.15 8.39 11.24
N GLY A 50 12.46 7.19 10.74
CA GLY A 50 12.40 5.94 11.51
C GLY A 50 10.98 5.38 11.68
N PHE A 51 9.98 5.97 11.03
CA PHE A 51 8.63 5.44 10.95
C PHE A 51 8.28 5.09 9.50
N ALA A 52 7.34 4.18 9.30
CA ALA A 52 6.83 3.83 7.99
C ALA A 52 5.31 4.00 7.94
N THR A 53 4.83 4.66 6.89
CA THR A 53 3.40 4.83 6.62
C THR A 53 2.99 3.99 5.43
N ALA A 54 1.86 3.30 5.54
CA ALA A 54 1.34 2.43 4.49
C ALA A 54 0.10 3.07 3.84
N SER A 55 0.08 3.10 2.52
CA SER A 55 -0.97 3.72 1.71
C SER A 55 -1.38 2.85 0.53
N LEU A 56 -2.68 2.79 0.25
CA LEU A 56 -3.28 2.18 -0.94
C LEU A 56 -3.54 3.18 -2.08
N HIS A 57 -3.23 2.78 -3.32
CA HIS A 57 -3.42 3.62 -4.49
C HIS A 57 -3.96 2.83 -5.69
N HIS A 58 -4.56 3.52 -6.67
CA HIS A 58 -4.66 2.94 -8.00
C HIS A 58 -3.25 2.72 -8.55
N GLN A 59 -3.03 1.63 -9.28
CA GLN A 59 -1.73 1.32 -9.88
C GLN A 59 -1.22 2.39 -10.82
N ARG A 60 -2.13 3.15 -11.46
CA ARG A 60 -1.78 4.29 -12.32
C ARG A 60 -1.41 5.54 -11.53
N CYS A 61 -1.91 5.70 -10.31
CA CYS A 61 -1.58 6.81 -9.43
C CYS A 61 -0.21 6.58 -8.79
N ARG A 62 -0.02 5.41 -8.17
CA ARG A 62 1.27 4.96 -7.66
C ARG A 62 1.44 3.46 -7.90
N PRO A 63 2.58 3.01 -8.44
CA PRO A 63 2.92 1.60 -8.45
C PRO A 63 3.23 1.12 -7.01
N PRO A 64 3.16 -0.19 -6.73
CA PRO A 64 3.60 -0.72 -5.46
C PRO A 64 5.08 -0.42 -5.25
N ALA A 65 5.44 0.13 -4.08
CA ALA A 65 6.81 0.52 -3.81
C ALA A 65 7.09 0.64 -2.31
N TRP A 66 8.35 0.40 -1.95
CA TRP A 66 8.97 0.97 -0.76
C TRP A 66 9.65 2.28 -1.14
N ALA A 67 9.14 3.40 -0.66
CA ALA A 67 9.70 4.74 -0.84
C ALA A 67 10.41 5.17 0.46
N GLY A 68 11.51 5.89 0.32
CA GLY A 68 12.27 6.50 1.41
C GLY A 68 12.98 7.75 0.92
#